data_AF-A0A6A4Q9G0-F1
#
_entry.id   AF-A0A6A4Q9G0-F1
#
_cell.length_a   1.000
_cell.length_b   1.000
_cell.length_c   1.000
_cell.angle_alpha   90.00
_cell.angle_beta   90.00
_cell.angle_gamma   90.00
#
_symmetry.space_group_name_H-M   'P 1'
#
loop_
_entity.id
_entity.type
_entity.pdbx_description
1 polymer ?
#
loop_
_entity_poly.entity_id
_entity_poly.type
_entity_poly.pdbx_seq_one_letter_code
_entity_poly.pdbx_strand_id
1 'polypeptide(L)'
;MSSLAPYSLWTSLQHKKASNYSAPKSSNLVLCNYHYHHHKTSSASQSLVLLQNDETNPIKRRDALAFSLSFGLLHAFFYPQQSLAAVEEVPCQLTVAPSGLSFCDKVVGTGSQAVKGQLIKAHYVGRLENGKVFDSSYNRGTPLTFRVGIGEVIKGWDEGILGGDGVPPMLAGGKRTLKLPPELAYGSRGAGCKGGSCVIPPDSVLLFDVEFVSKA
;
A
#
# COMPACT_ATOMS: atom_id res chain seq x y z
N MET A 1 -64.27 33.32 0.99
CA MET A 1 -63.19 33.53 1.97
C MET A 1 -62.05 32.62 1.55
N SER A 2 -61.28 33.01 0.52
CA SER A 2 -59.99 33.72 0.66
C SER A 2 -58.99 32.79 1.33
N SER A 3 -58.02 32.20 0.64
CA SER A 3 -56.93 32.91 -0.02
C SER A 3 -56.29 32.04 -1.11
N LEU A 4 -56.22 32.59 -2.31
CA LEU A 4 -55.38 32.14 -3.40
C LEU A 4 -54.15 33.05 -3.47
N ALA A 5 -53.10 32.48 -4.08
CA ALA A 5 -52.07 33.12 -4.89
C ALA A 5 -50.71 33.43 -4.18
N PRO A 6 -49.65 33.76 -4.95
CA PRO A 6 -49.02 33.01 -6.06
C PRO A 6 -47.46 33.17 -6.05
N TYR A 7 -46.83 33.06 -7.24
CA TYR A 7 -45.41 33.35 -7.60
C TYR A 7 -44.46 32.13 -7.45
N SER A 8 -43.59 31.78 -8.39
CA SER A 8 -43.07 32.49 -9.57
C SER A 8 -42.36 31.51 -10.51
N LEU A 9 -42.61 31.72 -11.79
CA LEU A 9 -41.80 31.28 -12.91
C LEU A 9 -40.35 31.76 -12.76
N TRP A 10 -39.38 30.86 -12.94
CA TRP A 10 -38.03 31.21 -13.43
C TRP A 10 -37.59 30.18 -14.45
N THR A 11 -37.79 30.55 -15.70
CA THR A 11 -37.09 30.08 -16.88
C THR A 11 -35.57 30.25 -16.70
N SER A 12 -34.79 29.20 -16.94
CA SER A 12 -33.42 29.40 -17.45
C SER A 12 -33.06 28.33 -18.46
N LEU A 13 -33.01 28.82 -19.70
CA LEU A 13 -32.60 28.19 -20.93
C LEU A 13 -31.10 28.49 -21.11
N GLN A 14 -30.24 27.48 -21.12
CA GLN A 14 -28.90 27.55 -21.73
C GLN A 14 -28.63 26.18 -22.36
N HIS A 15 -29.01 25.99 -23.63
CA HIS A 15 -28.12 26.07 -24.79
C HIS A 15 -26.80 25.28 -24.65
N LYS A 16 -26.83 24.06 -25.18
CA LYS A 16 -26.09 23.64 -26.38
C LYS A 16 -24.73 24.35 -26.59
N LYS A 17 -23.64 23.63 -26.35
CA LYS A 17 -22.43 23.70 -27.20
C LYS A 17 -21.67 22.38 -27.18
N ALA A 18 -21.82 21.64 -28.26
CA ALA A 18 -20.80 20.73 -28.74
C ALA A 18 -19.54 21.56 -29.04
N SER A 19 -18.40 21.13 -28.51
CA SER A 19 -17.10 21.62 -28.96
C SER A 19 -16.29 20.44 -29.46
N ASN A 20 -16.26 20.32 -30.78
CA ASN A 20 -15.32 19.52 -31.53
C ASN A 20 -13.90 19.99 -31.18
N TYR A 21 -13.10 19.14 -30.53
CA TYR A 21 -11.66 19.33 -30.47
C TYR A 21 -10.99 18.38 -31.46
N SER A 22 -10.69 18.92 -32.64
CA SER A 22 -9.71 18.37 -33.57
C SER A 22 -8.34 18.90 -33.14
N ALA A 23 -7.41 18.02 -32.80
CA ALA A 23 -6.00 18.35 -32.58
C ALA A 23 -5.12 17.69 -33.66
N PRO A 24 -4.04 18.37 -34.09
CA PRO A 24 -3.35 18.10 -35.35
C PRO A 24 -2.34 16.94 -35.29
N LYS A 25 -2.14 16.31 -36.45
CA LYS A 25 -0.98 15.48 -36.77
C LYS A 25 0.30 16.33 -36.77
N SER A 26 1.33 15.94 -36.03
CA SER A 26 2.72 16.08 -36.51
C SER A 26 3.69 15.20 -35.74
N SER A 27 4.41 14.40 -36.52
CA SER A 27 5.60 13.61 -36.23
C SER A 27 6.75 14.48 -35.70
N ASN A 28 7.53 13.98 -34.73
CA ASN A 28 8.94 13.62 -34.95
C ASN A 28 9.62 13.09 -33.69
N LEU A 29 10.51 12.14 -33.95
CA LEU A 29 11.32 11.35 -33.03
C LEU A 29 12.33 12.19 -32.26
N VAL A 30 12.56 11.85 -30.99
CA VAL A 30 13.91 11.81 -30.41
C VAL A 30 13.99 10.59 -29.49
N LEU A 31 14.72 9.58 -29.95
CA LEU A 31 15.14 8.41 -29.17
C LEU A 31 16.49 8.74 -28.53
N CYS A 32 16.57 8.72 -27.20
CA CYS A 32 17.85 8.65 -26.48
C CYS A 32 18.08 7.20 -26.02
N ASN A 33 18.93 6.47 -26.75
CA ASN A 33 19.40 5.13 -26.38
C ASN A 33 20.65 5.25 -25.49
N TYR A 34 20.60 4.65 -24.30
CA TYR A 34 21.76 4.40 -23.44
C TYR A 34 22.48 3.13 -23.93
N HIS A 35 23.75 3.27 -24.31
CA HIS A 35 24.64 2.18 -24.73
C HIS A 35 25.28 1.51 -23.50
N TYR A 36 25.09 0.19 -23.38
CA TYR A 36 25.69 -0.68 -22.36
C TYR A 36 26.83 -1.45 -23.02
N HIS A 37 28.08 -1.21 -22.60
CA HIS A 37 29.24 -1.96 -23.08
C HIS A 37 29.65 -3.04 -22.08
N HIS A 38 29.47 -4.30 -22.50
CA HIS A 38 30.09 -5.47 -21.90
C HIS A 38 31.53 -5.60 -22.40
N HIS A 39 32.48 -5.89 -21.51
CA HIS A 39 33.78 -6.48 -21.88
C HIS A 39 33.93 -7.86 -21.24
N LYS A 40 34.29 -8.83 -22.08
CA LYS A 40 34.58 -10.23 -21.74
C LYS A 40 36.10 -10.48 -21.88
N THR A 41 36.62 -11.23 -20.90
CA THR A 41 37.56 -12.37 -21.01
C THR A 41 39.03 -12.20 -21.46
N SER A 42 39.92 -12.74 -20.62
CA SER A 42 40.92 -13.81 -20.90
C SER A 42 42.35 -13.45 -21.32
N SER A 43 43.34 -13.85 -20.50
CA SER A 43 44.44 -14.80 -20.81
C SER A 43 45.86 -14.37 -20.39
N ALA A 44 46.63 -15.35 -19.89
CA ALA A 44 48.10 -15.51 -19.94
C ALA A 44 48.96 -14.53 -19.10
N SER A 45 50.12 -14.86 -18.51
CA SER A 45 50.92 -16.08 -18.34
C SER A 45 52.03 -15.79 -17.29
N GLN A 46 52.61 -16.86 -16.74
CA GLN A 46 53.61 -16.93 -15.67
C GLN A 46 54.99 -16.34 -16.05
N SER A 47 55.81 -15.90 -15.07
CA SER A 47 57.11 -16.52 -14.69
C SER A 47 58.07 -15.59 -13.91
N LEU A 48 58.43 -16.04 -12.70
CA LEU A 48 59.77 -16.18 -12.09
C LEU A 48 60.81 -15.01 -12.12
N VAL A 49 61.18 -14.46 -10.95
CA VAL A 49 62.58 -14.26 -10.50
C VAL A 49 62.63 -14.25 -8.96
N LEU A 50 63.51 -15.10 -8.40
CA LEU A 50 63.90 -15.26 -6.99
C LEU A 50 64.97 -14.24 -6.59
N LEU A 51 64.99 -13.78 -5.32
CA LEU A 51 66.19 -13.65 -4.46
C LEU A 51 65.68 -13.42 -3.02
N GLN A 52 65.65 -14.46 -2.17
CA GLN A 52 66.66 -14.82 -1.16
C GLN A 52 66.65 -13.95 0.12
N ASN A 53 65.96 -14.51 1.13
CA ASN A 53 66.34 -14.71 2.53
C ASN A 53 67.42 -13.79 3.14
N ASP A 54 67.08 -13.21 4.30
CA ASP A 54 68.04 -13.13 5.41
C ASP A 54 67.40 -13.69 6.69
N GLU A 55 68.14 -14.59 7.32
CA GLU A 55 67.87 -15.20 8.61
C GLU A 55 68.35 -14.26 9.73
N THR A 56 67.73 -14.29 10.91
CA THR A 56 68.47 -14.57 12.16
C THR A 56 67.49 -14.81 13.32
N ASN A 57 67.49 -16.07 13.74
CA ASN A 57 66.93 -16.69 14.95
C ASN A 57 67.51 -16.09 16.28
N PRO A 58 67.32 -16.68 17.48
CA PRO A 58 66.11 -17.07 18.22
C PRO A 58 66.23 -16.69 19.73
N ILE A 59 65.14 -16.55 20.51
CA ILE A 59 65.24 -16.76 21.96
C ILE A 59 64.17 -17.73 22.45
N LYS A 60 64.66 -18.87 22.93
CA LYS A 60 63.93 -19.99 23.51
C LYS A 60 63.62 -19.72 24.99
N ARG A 61 62.36 -20.01 25.33
CA ARG A 61 61.88 -20.74 26.53
C ARG A 61 62.45 -20.30 27.90
N ARG A 62 61.57 -19.74 28.76
CA ARG A 62 61.02 -20.39 29.99
C ARG A 62 60.45 -19.37 30.98
N ASP A 63 59.31 -19.77 31.54
CA ASP A 63 58.77 -19.41 32.85
C ASP A 63 58.29 -17.97 33.08
N ALA A 64 57.01 -17.74 32.76
CA ALA A 64 56.19 -16.75 33.46
C ALA A 64 54.74 -17.29 33.61
N LEU A 65 54.56 -18.23 34.54
CA LEU A 65 53.27 -18.45 35.17
C LEU A 65 53.11 -17.36 36.25
N ALA A 66 52.29 -16.34 35.98
CA ALA A 66 51.72 -15.53 37.05
C ALA A 66 50.47 -14.77 36.57
N PHE A 67 49.33 -15.12 37.18
CA PHE A 67 48.27 -14.20 37.59
C PHE A 67 47.65 -13.27 36.52
N SER A 68 46.52 -13.69 35.96
CA SER A 68 45.21 -13.25 36.46
C SER A 68 44.11 -13.62 35.47
N LEU A 69 43.24 -14.50 35.92
CA LEU A 69 41.86 -14.58 35.45
C LEU A 69 41.24 -13.20 35.63
N SER A 70 40.86 -12.52 34.55
CA SER A 70 39.68 -11.63 34.43
C SER A 70 39.82 -10.73 33.21
N PHE A 71 38.72 -10.55 32.47
CA PHE A 71 38.53 -9.64 31.32
C PHE A 71 38.97 -10.10 29.91
N GLY A 72 39.17 -11.39 29.67
CA GLY A 72 39.39 -11.91 28.31
C GLY A 72 38.18 -12.60 27.65
N LEU A 73 37.10 -12.83 28.40
CA LEU A 73 36.00 -13.72 27.98
C LEU A 73 34.62 -13.11 28.25
N LEU A 74 34.49 -11.79 28.16
CA LEU A 74 33.21 -11.12 28.40
C LEU A 74 33.00 -9.84 27.58
N HIS A 75 33.35 -9.84 26.29
CA HIS A 75 32.91 -8.76 25.37
C HIS A 75 32.24 -9.28 24.08
N ALA A 76 31.98 -10.58 23.97
CA ALA A 76 31.10 -11.12 22.93
C ALA A 76 29.61 -11.21 23.38
N PHE A 77 29.29 -10.76 24.60
CA PHE A 77 27.93 -10.73 25.15
C PHE A 77 27.34 -9.33 25.31
N PHE A 78 27.98 -8.31 24.72
CA PHE A 78 27.46 -6.94 24.72
C PHE A 78 27.27 -6.41 23.30
N TYR A 79 26.96 -7.29 22.36
CA TYR A 79 26.16 -6.86 21.22
C TYR A 79 24.71 -6.93 21.68
N PRO A 80 23.98 -5.80 21.76
CA PRO A 80 22.55 -5.86 21.93
C PRO A 80 22.02 -6.74 20.80
N GLN A 81 21.36 -7.84 21.16
CA GLN A 81 20.55 -8.60 20.21
C GLN A 81 19.49 -7.63 19.71
N GLN A 82 19.74 -7.03 18.56
CA GLN A 82 18.73 -6.27 17.86
C GLN A 82 17.73 -7.30 17.36
N SER A 83 16.66 -7.49 18.12
CA SER A 83 15.56 -8.37 17.78
C SER A 83 14.99 -7.94 16.44
N LEU A 84 15.36 -8.66 15.40
CA LEU A 84 14.78 -8.52 14.07
C LEU A 84 13.31 -8.95 14.16
N ALA A 85 12.40 -8.07 13.73
CA ALA A 85 11.04 -8.41 13.30
C ALA A 85 9.95 -8.63 14.37
N ALA A 86 9.87 -7.76 15.38
CA ALA A 86 8.56 -7.19 15.69
C ALA A 86 8.52 -5.82 15.01
N VAL A 87 8.13 -5.79 13.74
CA VAL A 87 7.69 -4.52 13.14
C VAL A 87 6.45 -4.15 13.94
N GLU A 88 6.62 -3.26 14.90
CA GLU A 88 5.51 -2.57 15.54
C GLU A 88 4.76 -1.89 14.40
N GLU A 89 3.67 -2.51 13.93
CA GLU A 89 2.79 -1.87 12.96
C GLU A 89 2.36 -0.56 13.61
N VAL A 90 2.88 0.56 13.12
CA VAL A 90 2.54 1.88 13.62
C VAL A 90 1.02 1.94 13.70
N PRO A 91 0.44 1.97 14.92
CA PRO A 91 -0.99 1.92 15.07
C PRO A 91 -1.53 3.21 14.48
N CYS A 92 -2.20 3.07 13.37
CA CYS A 92 -2.55 4.21 12.55
C CYS A 92 -3.89 4.77 13.06
N GLN A 93 -3.89 6.03 13.50
CA GLN A 93 -5.04 6.63 14.15
C GLN A 93 -6.17 6.87 13.15
N LEU A 94 -7.34 6.25 13.39
CA LEU A 94 -8.50 6.41 12.53
C LEU A 94 -9.10 7.82 12.66
N THR A 95 -9.30 8.47 11.52
CA THR A 95 -10.06 9.73 11.39
C THR A 95 -11.49 9.39 11.00
N VAL A 96 -12.48 9.96 11.70
CA VAL A 96 -13.90 9.70 11.49
C VAL A 96 -14.50 10.78 10.60
N ALA A 97 -15.14 10.37 9.51
CA ALA A 97 -15.87 11.25 8.60
C ALA A 97 -17.33 11.44 9.06
N PRO A 98 -18.04 12.48 8.59
CA PRO A 98 -19.45 12.71 8.92
C PRO A 98 -20.39 11.55 8.55
N SER A 99 -20.04 10.75 7.54
CA SER A 99 -20.78 9.55 7.15
C SER A 99 -20.67 8.39 8.16
N GLY A 100 -19.78 8.50 9.15
CA GLY A 100 -19.42 7.42 10.07
C GLY A 100 -18.29 6.53 9.54
N LEU A 101 -17.89 6.66 8.27
CA LEU A 101 -16.68 6.01 7.76
C LEU A 101 -15.48 6.50 8.58
N SER A 102 -14.68 5.57 9.10
CA SER A 102 -13.36 5.93 9.63
C SER A 102 -12.26 5.43 8.72
N PHE A 103 -11.20 6.21 8.55
CA PHE A 103 -10.08 5.83 7.69
C PHE A 103 -8.75 6.22 8.28
N CYS A 104 -7.69 5.58 7.78
CA CYS A 104 -6.32 5.92 8.09
C CYS A 104 -5.40 5.50 6.94
N ASP A 105 -4.63 6.45 6.42
CA ASP A 105 -3.60 6.18 5.42
C ASP A 105 -2.35 5.63 6.08
N LYS A 106 -2.17 4.30 6.03
CA LYS A 106 -0.93 3.63 6.47
C LYS A 106 0.24 4.01 5.56
N VAL A 107 -0.03 4.12 4.26
CA VAL A 107 0.93 4.57 3.25
C VAL A 107 0.19 5.49 2.28
N VAL A 108 0.66 6.73 2.15
CA VAL A 108 0.13 7.64 1.12
C VAL A 108 0.76 7.26 -0.22
N GLY A 109 -0.08 7.02 -1.22
CA GLY A 109 0.37 6.69 -2.57
C GLY A 109 1.07 7.87 -3.25
N THR A 110 1.86 7.57 -4.28
CA THR A 110 2.60 8.59 -5.06
C THR A 110 2.07 8.76 -6.48
N GLY A 111 1.13 7.89 -6.89
CA GLY A 111 0.53 7.93 -8.22
C GLY A 111 -0.71 8.83 -8.31
N SER A 112 -1.41 8.72 -9.43
CA SER A 112 -2.63 9.49 -9.66
C SER A 112 -3.73 9.18 -8.65
N GLN A 113 -4.51 10.20 -8.28
CA GLN A 113 -5.71 10.03 -7.48
C GLN A 113 -6.75 9.16 -8.20
N ALA A 114 -7.58 8.44 -7.44
CA ALA A 114 -8.73 7.74 -7.97
C ALA A 114 -9.74 8.72 -8.61
N VAL A 115 -10.29 8.37 -9.77
CA VAL A 115 -11.29 9.17 -10.49
C VAL A 115 -12.59 8.38 -10.64
N LYS A 116 -13.73 9.06 -10.44
CA LYS A 116 -15.06 8.44 -10.55
C LYS A 116 -15.26 7.76 -11.92
N GLY A 117 -15.75 6.53 -11.91
CA GLY A 117 -16.00 5.70 -13.09
C GLY A 117 -14.75 5.05 -13.71
N GLN A 118 -13.56 5.34 -13.16
CA GLN A 118 -12.30 4.74 -13.61
C GLN A 118 -12.22 3.28 -13.18
N LEU A 119 -11.74 2.43 -14.10
CA LEU A 119 -11.40 1.06 -13.79
C LEU A 119 -10.07 1.02 -13.03
N ILE A 120 -10.07 0.43 -11.84
CA ILE A 120 -8.91 0.34 -10.95
C ILE A 120 -8.66 -1.09 -10.50
N LYS A 121 -7.43 -1.35 -10.03
CA LYS A 121 -7.01 -2.59 -9.38
C LYS A 121 -6.70 -2.32 -7.92
N ALA A 122 -7.26 -3.11 -7.01
CA ALA A 122 -6.98 -3.02 -5.59
C ALA A 122 -6.75 -4.39 -4.95
N HIS A 123 -5.73 -4.48 -4.11
CA HIS A 123 -5.61 -5.53 -3.13
C HIS A 123 -6.36 -5.13 -1.84
N TYR A 124 -6.82 -6.14 -1.11
CA TYR A 124 -7.46 -5.94 0.17
C TYR A 124 -7.48 -7.18 1.05
N VAL A 125 -7.68 -6.94 2.34
CA VAL A 125 -8.11 -7.90 3.36
C VAL A 125 -9.32 -7.31 4.09
N GLY A 126 -10.43 -8.05 4.14
CA GLY A 126 -11.64 -7.72 4.89
C GLY A 126 -11.78 -8.60 6.14
N ARG A 127 -11.96 -7.97 7.30
CA ARG A 127 -12.11 -8.64 8.60
C ARG A 127 -13.25 -8.03 9.43
N LEU A 128 -13.84 -8.86 10.29
CA LEU A 128 -14.77 -8.42 11.32
C LEU A 128 -14.00 -7.81 12.50
N GLU A 129 -14.70 -7.10 13.40
CA GLU A 129 -14.08 -6.51 14.60
C GLU A 129 -13.49 -7.57 15.56
N ASN A 130 -13.97 -8.81 15.51
CA ASN A 130 -13.37 -9.93 16.24
C ASN A 130 -12.09 -10.49 15.60
N GLY A 131 -11.57 -9.84 14.55
CA GLY A 131 -10.35 -10.24 13.83
C GLY A 131 -10.55 -11.33 12.77
N LYS A 132 -11.74 -11.93 12.66
CA LYS A 132 -12.00 -12.96 11.65
C LYS A 132 -11.97 -12.35 10.25
N VAL A 133 -11.02 -12.80 9.42
CA VAL A 133 -10.97 -12.49 8.00
C VAL A 133 -12.13 -13.20 7.30
N PHE A 134 -12.97 -12.45 6.59
CA PHE A 134 -14.07 -13.00 5.79
C PHE A 134 -13.75 -13.04 4.30
N ASP A 135 -12.87 -12.16 3.82
CA ASP A 135 -12.44 -12.15 2.43
C ASP A 135 -11.06 -11.50 2.26
N SER A 136 -10.31 -11.93 1.24
CA SER A 136 -8.99 -11.38 0.91
C SER A 136 -8.67 -11.60 -0.56
N SER A 137 -8.24 -10.54 -1.24
CA SER A 137 -7.73 -10.64 -2.61
C SER A 137 -6.47 -11.51 -2.72
N TYR A 138 -5.64 -11.55 -1.66
CA TYR A 138 -4.41 -12.35 -1.65
C TYR A 138 -4.72 -13.86 -1.64
N ASN A 139 -5.81 -14.27 -0.99
CA ASN A 139 -6.27 -15.67 -1.03
C ASN A 139 -6.71 -16.10 -2.44
N ARG A 140 -7.10 -15.15 -3.29
CA ARG A 140 -7.44 -15.38 -4.70
C ARG A 140 -6.26 -15.19 -5.65
N GLY A 141 -5.09 -14.76 -5.15
CA GLY A 141 -3.87 -14.54 -5.93
C GLY A 141 -3.93 -13.38 -6.93
N THR A 142 -5.01 -12.60 -6.98
CA THR A 142 -5.19 -11.51 -7.96
C THR A 142 -5.90 -10.30 -7.33
N PRO A 143 -5.53 -9.06 -7.72
CA PRO A 143 -6.26 -7.87 -7.30
C PRO A 143 -7.71 -7.89 -7.79
N LEU A 144 -8.61 -7.27 -7.02
CA LEU A 144 -9.96 -7.00 -7.51
C LEU A 144 -9.90 -5.87 -8.53
N THR A 145 -10.53 -6.09 -9.69
CA THR A 145 -10.69 -5.06 -10.73
C THR A 145 -12.15 -4.60 -10.77
N PHE A 146 -12.38 -3.31 -10.61
CA PHE A 146 -13.73 -2.72 -10.56
C PHE A 146 -13.68 -1.23 -10.93
N ARG A 147 -14.85 -0.65 -11.24
CA ARG A 147 -15.03 0.79 -11.47
C ARG A 147 -15.39 1.48 -10.15
N VAL A 148 -14.57 2.44 -9.74
CA VAL A 148 -14.76 3.16 -8.48
C VAL A 148 -15.81 4.26 -8.60
N GLY A 149 -16.64 4.43 -7.58
CA GLY A 149 -17.61 5.53 -7.45
C GLY A 149 -18.89 5.36 -8.28
N ILE A 150 -19.20 4.14 -8.70
CA ILE A 150 -20.41 3.84 -9.49
C ILE A 150 -21.27 2.73 -8.87
N GLY A 151 -20.97 2.29 -7.65
CA GLY A 151 -21.75 1.27 -6.94
C GLY A 151 -21.47 -0.18 -7.36
N GLU A 152 -20.32 -0.47 -7.97
CA GLU A 152 -19.88 -1.86 -8.21
C GLU A 152 -19.39 -2.55 -6.91
N VAL A 153 -19.05 -1.76 -5.90
CA VAL A 153 -18.63 -2.20 -4.56
C VAL A 153 -19.51 -1.55 -3.49
N ILE A 154 -19.34 -1.95 -2.24
CA ILE A 154 -20.08 -1.37 -1.11
C ILE A 154 -19.82 0.14 -1.00
N LYS A 155 -20.81 0.89 -0.53
CA LYS A 155 -20.79 2.36 -0.53
C LYS A 155 -19.55 2.96 0.13
N GLY A 156 -19.13 2.42 1.27
CA GLY A 156 -17.97 2.96 1.95
C GLY A 156 -16.63 2.56 1.33
N TRP A 157 -16.58 1.61 0.40
CA TRP A 157 -15.42 1.43 -0.48
C TRP A 157 -15.36 2.54 -1.53
N ASP A 158 -16.49 2.86 -2.16
CA ASP A 158 -16.56 3.96 -3.11
C ASP A 158 -16.14 5.28 -2.42
N GLU A 159 -16.71 5.59 -1.26
CA GLU A 159 -16.34 6.78 -0.47
C GLU A 159 -14.89 6.71 0.06
N GLY A 160 -14.46 5.56 0.58
CA GLY A 160 -13.13 5.39 1.16
C GLY A 160 -11.98 5.46 0.15
N ILE A 161 -12.23 5.15 -1.12
CA ILE A 161 -11.22 5.16 -2.20
C ILE A 161 -11.32 6.44 -3.04
N LEU A 162 -12.53 6.79 -3.51
CA LEU A 162 -12.73 8.00 -4.32
C LEU A 162 -12.65 9.28 -3.48
N GLY A 163 -12.94 9.18 -2.19
CA GLY A 163 -13.15 10.33 -1.33
C GLY A 163 -14.63 10.72 -1.23
N GLY A 164 -14.92 11.51 -0.20
CA GLY A 164 -16.23 12.01 0.17
C GLY A 164 -16.08 13.16 1.16
N ASP A 165 -17.16 13.55 1.81
CA ASP A 165 -17.12 14.61 2.81
C ASP A 165 -16.22 14.19 3.99
N GLY A 166 -15.11 14.91 4.20
CA GLY A 166 -14.13 14.56 5.24
C GLY A 166 -13.21 13.38 4.92
N VAL A 167 -13.28 12.83 3.70
CA VAL A 167 -12.46 11.69 3.27
C VAL A 167 -11.68 12.08 2.00
N PRO A 168 -10.35 12.23 2.06
CA PRO A 168 -9.56 12.55 0.88
C PRO A 168 -9.50 11.35 -0.08
N PRO A 169 -9.37 11.56 -1.40
CA PRO A 169 -9.18 10.47 -2.35
C PRO A 169 -7.91 9.67 -2.06
N MET A 170 -7.93 8.38 -2.35
CA MET A 170 -6.71 7.56 -2.35
C MET A 170 -5.87 7.84 -3.60
N LEU A 171 -4.54 7.79 -3.41
CA LEU A 171 -3.55 7.86 -4.48
C LEU A 171 -3.05 6.45 -4.82
N ALA A 172 -2.76 6.20 -6.11
CA ALA A 172 -2.21 4.91 -6.53
C ALA A 172 -0.88 4.61 -5.83
N GLY A 173 -0.68 3.34 -5.45
CA GLY A 173 0.36 2.87 -4.55
C GLY A 173 0.05 3.04 -3.05
N GLY A 174 -1.09 3.65 -2.70
CA GLY A 174 -1.47 3.91 -1.31
C GLY A 174 -2.06 2.70 -0.60
N LYS A 175 -1.88 2.66 0.72
CA LYS A 175 -2.48 1.68 1.64
C LYS A 175 -3.32 2.39 2.68
N ARG A 176 -4.60 2.07 2.74
CA ARG A 176 -5.57 2.69 3.64
C ARG A 176 -6.33 1.64 4.43
N THR A 177 -6.43 1.84 5.73
CA THR A 177 -7.38 1.11 6.57
C THR A 177 -8.71 1.84 6.57
N LEU A 178 -9.81 1.12 6.39
CA LEU A 178 -11.18 1.61 6.46
C LEU A 178 -11.92 0.86 7.57
N LYS A 179 -12.65 1.58 8.41
CA LYS A 179 -13.65 1.06 9.35
C LYS A 179 -15.02 1.52 8.88
N LEU A 180 -15.84 0.57 8.47
CA LEU A 180 -17.12 0.79 7.81
C LEU A 180 -18.26 0.47 8.76
N PRO A 181 -19.14 1.44 9.08
CA PRO A 181 -20.38 1.13 9.76
C PRO A 181 -21.30 0.31 8.84
N PRO A 182 -22.28 -0.43 9.39
CA PRO A 182 -23.12 -1.35 8.61
C PRO A 182 -23.85 -0.69 7.44
N GLU A 183 -24.26 0.57 7.60
CA GLU A 183 -25.00 1.37 6.61
C GLU A 183 -24.17 1.66 5.35
N LEU A 184 -22.85 1.66 5.48
CA LEU A 184 -21.89 1.81 4.37
C LEU A 184 -21.37 0.45 3.86
N ALA A 185 -21.86 -0.64 4.43
CA ALA A 185 -21.50 -2.02 4.12
C ALA A 185 -22.73 -2.86 3.72
N TYR A 186 -23.08 -3.89 4.49
CA TYR A 186 -24.16 -4.84 4.18
C TYR A 186 -25.41 -4.67 5.04
N GLY A 187 -25.43 -3.70 5.96
CA GLY A 187 -26.55 -3.37 6.83
C GLY A 187 -27.08 -4.54 7.65
N SER A 188 -28.37 -4.48 7.98
CA SER A 188 -29.09 -5.50 8.76
C SER A 188 -29.30 -6.83 8.04
N ARG A 189 -28.91 -6.93 6.76
CA ARG A 189 -29.01 -8.19 6.01
C ARG A 189 -27.81 -9.10 6.23
N GLY A 190 -26.63 -8.53 6.47
CA GLY A 190 -25.37 -9.28 6.42
C GLY A 190 -25.04 -9.80 5.02
N ALA A 191 -24.07 -10.70 4.91
CA ALA A 191 -23.61 -11.26 3.63
C ALA A 191 -23.01 -12.67 3.76
N GLY A 192 -22.99 -13.40 2.65
CA GLY A 192 -22.45 -14.77 2.59
C GLY A 192 -23.26 -15.77 3.41
N CYS A 193 -24.59 -15.67 3.37
CA CYS A 193 -25.48 -16.50 4.17
C CYS A 193 -25.73 -17.87 3.53
N LYS A 194 -25.51 -18.94 4.30
CA LYS A 194 -25.78 -20.33 3.91
C LYS A 194 -26.31 -21.10 5.11
N GLY A 195 -27.48 -21.74 4.97
CA GLY A 195 -28.07 -22.59 6.01
C GLY A 195 -28.39 -21.87 7.33
N GLY A 196 -28.81 -20.59 7.26
CA GLY A 196 -29.16 -19.78 8.44
C GLY A 196 -27.98 -19.10 9.14
N SER A 197 -26.75 -19.33 8.69
CA SER A 197 -25.55 -18.65 9.18
C SER A 197 -24.92 -17.78 8.10
N CYS A 198 -24.43 -16.59 8.46
CA CYS A 198 -23.79 -15.65 7.54
C CYS A 198 -22.31 -15.50 7.86
N VAL A 199 -21.47 -15.48 6.82
CA VAL A 199 -20.03 -15.19 6.96
C VAL A 199 -19.85 -13.79 7.56
N ILE A 200 -20.65 -12.83 7.10
CA ILE A 200 -20.79 -11.49 7.67
C ILE A 200 -22.18 -11.40 8.31
N PRO A 201 -22.28 -11.38 9.64
CA PRO A 201 -23.56 -11.21 10.32
C PRO A 201 -24.25 -9.87 9.97
N PRO A 202 -25.58 -9.78 10.16
CA PRO A 202 -26.30 -8.50 10.23
C PRO A 202 -25.59 -7.47 11.10
N ASP A 203 -25.71 -6.19 10.72
CA ASP A 203 -25.27 -5.04 11.51
C ASP A 203 -23.77 -5.09 11.90
N SER A 204 -22.96 -5.76 11.09
CA SER A 204 -21.52 -5.89 11.32
C SER A 204 -20.76 -4.65 10.84
N VAL A 205 -19.92 -4.12 11.72
CA VAL A 205 -18.85 -3.20 11.35
C VAL A 205 -17.74 -3.98 10.65
N LEU A 206 -17.26 -3.46 9.52
CA LEU A 206 -16.21 -4.10 8.73
C LEU A 206 -14.92 -3.30 8.78
N LEU A 207 -13.80 -4.01 8.91
CA LEU A 207 -12.47 -3.45 8.79
C LEU A 207 -11.86 -3.95 7.47
N PHE A 208 -11.38 -3.01 6.65
CA PHE A 208 -10.64 -3.33 5.44
C PHE A 208 -9.27 -2.69 5.48
N ASP A 209 -8.24 -3.44 5.12
CA ASP A 209 -6.97 -2.88 4.67
C ASP A 209 -6.98 -2.93 3.15
N VAL A 210 -6.95 -1.78 2.48
CA VAL A 210 -7.04 -1.61 1.03
C VAL A 210 -5.70 -1.09 0.50
N GLU A 211 -5.19 -1.72 -0.54
CA GLU A 211 -4.02 -1.30 -1.30
C GLU A 211 -4.47 -0.94 -2.73
N PHE A 212 -4.47 0.36 -3.04
CA PHE A 212 -4.82 0.84 -4.38
C PHE A 212 -3.60 0.67 -5.29
N VAL A 213 -3.61 -0.34 -6.16
CA VAL A 213 -2.46 -0.69 -7.00
C VAL A 213 -2.26 0.36 -8.10
N SER A 214 -3.22 0.47 -9.02
CA SER A 214 -3.14 1.37 -10.17
C SER A 214 -4.47 1.44 -10.92
N LYS A 215 -4.51 2.31 -11.94
CA LYS A 215 -5.48 2.18 -13.04
C LYS A 215 -5.35 0.78 -13.67
N ALA A 216 -6.49 0.16 -13.97
CA ALA A 216 -6.55 -1.18 -14.54
C ALA A 216 -6.15 -1.23 -16.01
#